data_AF-A0A7J8D2T9-F1
#
_entry.id   AF-A0A7J8D2T9-F1
#
_cell.length_a   1.000
_cell.length_b   1.000
_cell.length_c   1.000
_cell.angle_alpha   90.00
_cell.angle_beta   90.00
_cell.angle_gamma   90.00
#
_symmetry.space_group_name_H-M   'P 1'
#
loop_
_entity.id
_entity.type
_entity.pdbx_description
1 polymer ?
#
loop_
_entity_poly.entity_id
_entity_poly.type
_entity_poly.pdbx_seq_one_letter_code
_entity_poly.pdbx_strand_id
1 'polypeptide(L)'
;MNWEDAEMKLKGKPDGSFLVRDSSDPRYILSLSFRSQGITHHTRMEHYRGTFSLWCHPKFEDRCQSVVEFIKRAIMHSKNGKFLYFLRSRVPGLPPTPVQLLYPVSRFSNVKSLQHLCRFRIRQLVRIDHIPDLPLPKPLISYIRKFYYYDPQEEVYLSLKEAQLISKQKQEVEPST
;
A
#
# COMPACT_ATOMS: atom_id res chain seq x y z
N MET A 1 -6.59 1.30 3.41
CA MET A 1 -6.63 2.24 2.27
C MET A 1 -7.65 1.68 1.32
N ASN A 2 -8.71 2.42 1.00
CA ASN A 2 -9.71 1.95 0.05
C ASN A 2 -9.19 2.11 -1.39
N TRP A 3 -10.01 1.75 -2.38
CA TRP A 3 -9.59 1.82 -3.79
C TRP A 3 -9.54 3.27 -4.30
N GLU A 4 -10.45 4.14 -3.85
CA GLU A 4 -10.51 5.57 -4.18
C GLU A 4 -9.24 6.31 -3.71
N ASP A 5 -8.80 6.08 -2.47
CA ASP A 5 -7.55 6.60 -1.92
C ASP A 5 -6.35 6.20 -2.78
N ALA A 6 -6.35 4.96 -3.28
CA ALA A 6 -5.28 4.45 -4.13
C ALA A 6 -5.28 5.12 -5.50
N GLU A 7 -6.45 5.37 -6.10
CA GLU A 7 -6.58 6.15 -7.33
C GLU A 7 -6.05 7.56 -7.16
N MET A 8 -6.41 8.23 -6.06
CA MET A 8 -5.90 9.57 -5.75
C MET A 8 -4.37 9.58 -5.62
N LYS A 9 -3.77 8.62 -4.92
CA LYS A 9 -2.30 8.53 -4.76
C LYS A 9 -1.55 8.20 -6.05
N LEU A 10 -2.19 7.49 -6.98
CA LEU A 10 -1.63 7.12 -8.28
C LEU A 10 -1.97 8.14 -9.38
N LYS A 11 -2.85 9.11 -9.12
CA LYS A 11 -3.20 10.17 -10.07
C LYS A 11 -1.96 11.01 -10.39
N GLY A 12 -1.71 11.24 -11.69
CA GLY A 12 -0.57 12.02 -12.17
C GLY A 12 0.81 11.37 -12.02
N LYS A 13 0.88 10.13 -11.51
CA LYS A 13 2.12 9.34 -11.50
C LYS A 13 2.38 8.74 -12.90
N PRO A 14 3.62 8.37 -13.25
CA PRO A 14 3.90 7.70 -14.52
C PRO A 14 3.28 6.29 -14.57
N ASP A 15 3.05 5.79 -15.79
CA ASP A 15 2.64 4.41 -15.99
C ASP A 15 3.68 3.44 -15.41
N GLY A 16 3.18 2.34 -14.83
CA GLY A 16 3.96 1.41 -14.03
C GLY A 16 4.15 1.83 -12.58
N SER A 17 3.56 2.94 -12.13
CA SER A 17 3.46 3.28 -10.71
C SER A 17 2.46 2.38 -10.00
N PHE A 18 2.79 1.88 -8.82
CA PHE A 18 1.93 0.95 -8.10
C PHE A 18 2.06 1.04 -6.58
N LEU A 19 1.05 0.55 -5.87
CA LEU A 19 1.05 0.38 -4.42
C LEU A 19 0.31 -0.90 -4.02
N VAL A 20 0.69 -1.44 -2.87
CA VAL A 20 -0.02 -2.54 -2.22
C VAL A 20 -0.83 -1.99 -1.06
N ARG A 21 -2.08 -2.42 -0.95
CA ARG A 21 -3.02 -2.02 0.10
C ARG A 21 -3.79 -3.22 0.63
N ASP A 22 -4.42 -3.04 1.79
CA ASP A 22 -5.39 -4.00 2.30
C ASP A 22 -6.55 -4.17 1.29
N SER A 23 -7.02 -5.41 1.13
CA SER A 23 -8.18 -5.70 0.29
C SER A 23 -9.48 -5.24 0.96
N SER A 24 -10.40 -4.72 0.16
CA SER A 24 -11.77 -4.42 0.61
C SER A 24 -12.67 -5.67 0.57
N ASP A 25 -12.26 -6.74 -0.11
CA ASP A 25 -12.98 -8.02 -0.13
C ASP A 25 -12.45 -8.90 1.01
N PRO A 26 -13.32 -9.42 1.90
CA PRO A 26 -12.92 -10.20 3.08
C PRO A 26 -12.25 -11.53 2.74
N ARG A 27 -12.36 -12.03 1.51
CA ARG A 27 -11.72 -13.27 1.07
C ARG A 27 -10.23 -13.10 0.74
N TYR A 28 -9.77 -11.87 0.63
CA TYR A 28 -8.40 -11.55 0.24
C TYR A 28 -7.77 -10.64 1.30
N ILE A 29 -6.46 -10.81 1.53
CA ILE A 29 -5.74 -9.99 2.51
C ILE A 29 -5.29 -8.68 1.86
N LEU A 30 -4.77 -8.76 0.64
CA LEU A 30 -4.09 -7.66 -0.04
C LEU A 30 -4.63 -7.44 -1.45
N SER A 31 -4.48 -6.20 -1.93
CA SER A 31 -4.74 -5.79 -3.30
C SER A 31 -3.58 -4.96 -3.82
N LEU A 32 -3.25 -5.16 -5.08
CA LEU A 32 -2.31 -4.36 -5.84
C LEU A 32 -3.10 -3.32 -6.65
N SER A 33 -2.73 -2.04 -6.52
CA SER A 33 -3.26 -0.96 -7.35
C SER A 33 -2.12 -0.38 -8.17
N PHE A 34 -2.31 -0.20 -9.46
CA PHE A 34 -1.24 0.24 -10.37
C PHE A 34 -1.77 1.06 -11.52
N ARG A 35 -0.92 1.90 -12.09
CA ARG A 35 -1.25 2.77 -13.22
C ARG A 35 -0.74 2.17 -14.53
N SER A 36 -1.59 2.13 -15.54
CA SER A 36 -1.27 1.65 -16.89
C SER A 36 -2.13 2.39 -17.90
N GLN A 37 -1.53 2.87 -18.98
CA GLN A 37 -2.21 3.63 -20.03
C GLN A 37 -3.00 4.83 -19.47
N GLY A 38 -2.44 5.51 -18.47
CA GLY A 38 -3.07 6.66 -17.82
C GLY A 38 -4.24 6.33 -16.87
N ILE A 39 -4.63 5.06 -16.74
CA ILE A 39 -5.74 4.59 -15.90
C ILE A 39 -5.20 3.80 -14.70
N THR A 40 -5.86 3.92 -13.55
CA THR A 40 -5.56 3.09 -12.39
C THR A 40 -6.36 1.79 -12.44
N HIS A 41 -5.67 0.67 -12.29
CA HIS A 41 -6.24 -0.66 -12.22
C HIS A 41 -6.02 -1.27 -10.84
N HIS A 42 -6.88 -2.22 -10.48
CA HIS A 42 -6.82 -2.93 -9.21
C HIS A 42 -6.91 -4.43 -9.45
N THR A 43 -6.05 -5.18 -8.78
CA THR A 43 -6.13 -6.64 -8.76
C THR A 43 -5.89 -7.17 -7.35
N ARG A 44 -6.51 -8.30 -7.03
CA ARG A 44 -6.39 -8.92 -5.70
C ARG A 44 -5.21 -9.87 -5.69
N MET A 45 -4.46 -9.89 -4.60
CA MET A 45 -3.37 -10.84 -4.41
C MET A 45 -3.94 -12.12 -3.79
N GLU A 46 -3.70 -13.25 -4.45
CA GLU A 46 -4.00 -14.57 -3.93
C GLU A 46 -3.02 -14.93 -2.82
N HIS A 47 -3.52 -15.63 -1.80
CA HIS A 47 -2.72 -16.15 -0.70
C HIS A 47 -3.11 -17.62 -0.47
N TYR A 48 -2.18 -18.53 -0.71
CA TYR A 48 -2.39 -19.96 -0.56
C TYR A 48 -1.14 -20.64 0.01
N ARG A 49 -1.32 -21.48 1.05
CA ARG A 49 -0.23 -22.18 1.75
C ARG A 49 0.95 -21.28 2.15
N GLY A 50 0.67 -20.06 2.62
CA GLY A 50 1.71 -19.11 3.03
C GLY A 50 2.46 -18.43 1.89
N THR A 51 2.00 -18.57 0.64
CA THR A 51 2.60 -17.95 -0.54
C THR A 51 1.67 -16.94 -1.19
N PHE A 52 2.24 -15.90 -1.78
CA PHE A 52 1.53 -14.81 -2.45
C PHE A 52 1.70 -14.89 -3.98
N SER A 53 0.62 -14.64 -4.72
CA SER A 53 0.59 -14.57 -6.19
C SER A 53 -0.47 -13.57 -6.70
N LEU A 54 -0.34 -13.06 -7.92
CA LEU A 54 -1.39 -12.22 -8.56
C LEU A 54 -2.34 -13.04 -9.44
N TRP A 55 -1.88 -14.18 -9.95
CA TRP A 55 -2.68 -15.11 -10.72
C TRP A 55 -1.94 -16.44 -10.81
N CYS A 56 -2.66 -17.55 -10.67
CA CYS A 56 -2.12 -18.90 -10.84
C CYS A 56 -1.99 -19.23 -12.34
N HIS A 57 -0.92 -18.79 -13.00
CA HIS A 57 -0.56 -19.39 -14.29
C HIS A 57 0.17 -20.71 -14.01
N PRO A 58 -0.32 -21.87 -14.49
CA PRO A 58 0.22 -23.19 -14.12
C PRO A 58 1.68 -23.46 -14.53
N LYS A 59 2.31 -22.55 -15.29
CA LYS A 59 3.69 -22.68 -15.77
C LYS A 59 4.69 -21.78 -15.03
N PHE A 60 4.21 -20.90 -14.15
CA PHE A 60 5.06 -19.97 -13.42
C PHE A 60 5.04 -20.30 -11.93
N GLU A 61 6.21 -20.73 -11.46
CA GLU A 61 6.58 -20.93 -10.06
C GLU A 61 6.75 -19.57 -9.34
N ASP A 62 5.87 -18.60 -9.62
CA ASP A 62 5.97 -17.21 -9.13
C ASP A 62 5.37 -17.03 -7.73
N ARG A 63 5.20 -18.13 -7.01
CA ARG A 63 4.80 -18.10 -5.60
C ARG A 63 5.95 -17.52 -4.79
N CYS A 64 5.67 -16.44 -4.07
CA CYS A 64 6.63 -15.78 -3.21
C CYS A 64 6.25 -16.03 -1.75
N GLN A 65 7.23 -16.25 -0.87
CA GLN A 65 6.98 -16.49 0.56
C GLN A 65 6.60 -15.20 1.30
N SER A 66 6.93 -14.05 0.71
CA SER A 66 6.53 -12.75 1.24
C SER A 66 6.09 -11.79 0.13
N VAL A 67 5.25 -10.83 0.50
CA VAL A 67 4.85 -9.72 -0.37
C VAL A 67 6.05 -8.87 -0.79
N VAL A 68 7.07 -8.76 0.07
CA VAL A 68 8.30 -8.01 -0.24
C VAL A 68 9.09 -8.70 -1.36
N GLU A 69 9.25 -10.02 -1.25
CA GLU A 69 9.88 -10.83 -2.31
C GLU A 69 9.09 -10.72 -3.61
N PHE A 70 7.76 -10.82 -3.53
CA PHE A 70 6.86 -10.64 -4.67
C PHE A 70 7.10 -9.31 -5.37
N ILE A 71 7.11 -8.19 -4.64
CA ILE A 71 7.33 -6.85 -5.20
C ILE A 71 8.72 -6.74 -5.84
N LYS A 72 9.77 -7.21 -5.17
CA LYS A 72 11.15 -7.17 -5.69
C LYS A 72 11.26 -7.93 -7.01
N ARG A 73 10.72 -9.15 -7.05
CA ARG A 73 10.68 -9.97 -8.25
C ARG A 73 9.88 -9.25 -9.34
N ALA A 74 8.71 -8.69 -9.01
CA ALA A 74 7.86 -8.00 -9.97
C ALA A 74 8.53 -6.79 -10.64
N ILE A 75 9.26 -5.99 -9.87
CA ILE A 75 10.05 -4.88 -10.40
C ILE A 75 11.18 -5.39 -11.29
N MET A 76 11.90 -6.43 -10.86
CA MET A 76 13.00 -7.01 -11.64
C MET A 76 12.52 -7.51 -13.02
N HIS A 77 11.42 -8.27 -13.07
CA HIS A 77 10.87 -8.75 -14.33
C HIS A 77 10.41 -7.61 -15.23
N SER A 78 9.69 -6.63 -14.67
CA SER A 78 9.20 -5.46 -15.42
C SER A 78 10.33 -4.67 -16.06
N LYS A 79 11.46 -4.49 -15.36
CA LYS A 79 12.66 -3.84 -15.90
C LYS A 79 13.33 -4.62 -17.03
N ASN A 80 13.25 -5.96 -16.98
CA ASN A 80 13.82 -6.84 -18.00
C ASN A 80 12.86 -7.09 -19.19
N GLY A 81 11.78 -6.32 -19.31
CA GLY A 81 10.75 -6.50 -20.34
C GLY A 81 9.93 -7.79 -20.20
N LYS A 82 10.07 -8.51 -19.07
CA LYS A 82 9.27 -9.69 -18.75
C LYS A 82 7.99 -9.24 -18.04
N PHE A 83 6.85 -9.63 -18.59
CA PHE A 83 5.55 -9.30 -18.03
C PHE A 83 5.04 -10.46 -17.17
N LEU A 84 4.92 -10.21 -15.87
CA LEU A 84 4.37 -11.20 -14.93
C LEU A 84 2.85 -11.17 -14.85
N TYR A 85 2.26 -10.03 -15.24
CA TYR A 85 0.84 -9.80 -15.09
C TYR A 85 0.27 -9.23 -16.38
N PHE A 86 -0.89 -9.75 -16.75
CA PHE A 86 -1.64 -9.27 -17.89
C PHE A 86 -3.05 -8.89 -17.45
N LEU A 87 -3.48 -7.70 -17.83
CA LEU A 87 -4.87 -7.28 -17.68
C LEU A 87 -5.71 -7.98 -18.75
N ARG A 88 -6.72 -8.72 -18.32
CA ARG A 88 -7.72 -9.26 -19.24
C ARG A 88 -8.54 -8.10 -19.81
N SER A 89 -8.58 -7.99 -21.13
CA SER A 89 -9.43 -7.01 -21.79
C SER A 89 -10.91 -7.27 -21.47
N ARG A 90 -11.69 -6.21 -21.28
CA ARG A 90 -13.16 -6.30 -21.16
C ARG A 90 -13.83 -6.56 -22.51
N VAL A 91 -13.11 -6.37 -23.61
CA VAL A 91 -13.60 -6.62 -24.97
C VAL A 91 -13.17 -8.03 -25.39
N PRO A 92 -14.13 -8.91 -25.76
CA PRO A 92 -13.82 -10.23 -26.29
C PRO A 92 -12.93 -10.13 -27.54
N GLY A 93 -11.88 -10.94 -27.60
CA GLY A 93 -10.98 -11.01 -28.76
C GLY A 93 -9.72 -10.13 -28.72
N LEU A 94 -9.62 -9.18 -27.77
CA LEU A 94 -8.38 -8.42 -27.57
C LEU A 94 -7.37 -9.22 -26.72
N PRO A 95 -6.07 -9.19 -27.08
CA PRO A 95 -5.04 -9.85 -26.30
C PRO A 95 -4.92 -9.20 -24.91
N PRO A 96 -4.53 -9.96 -23.87
CA PRO A 96 -4.27 -9.42 -22.55
C PRO A 96 -3.17 -8.35 -22.60
N THR A 97 -3.40 -7.20 -21.95
CA THR A 97 -2.43 -6.11 -21.94
C THR A 97 -1.35 -6.39 -20.91
N PRO A 98 -0.06 -6.42 -21.29
CA PRO A 98 1.02 -6.60 -20.35
C PRO A 98 1.09 -5.43 -19.36
N VAL A 99 1.26 -5.74 -18.08
CA VAL A 99 1.43 -4.76 -17.02
C VAL A 99 2.87 -4.73 -16.55
N GLN A 100 3.40 -3.52 -16.40
CA GLN A 100 4.71 -3.27 -15.82
C GLN A 100 4.52 -2.68 -14.41
N LEU A 101 5.27 -3.20 -13.45
CA LEU A 101 5.32 -2.70 -12.08
C LEU A 101 6.71 -2.14 -11.85
N LEU A 102 6.90 -0.84 -12.10
CA LEU A 102 8.22 -0.21 -12.16
C LEU A 102 8.48 0.69 -10.96
N TYR A 103 7.48 1.49 -10.57
CA TYR A 103 7.66 2.59 -9.61
C TYR A 103 6.81 2.34 -8.36
N PRO A 104 7.35 1.68 -7.32
CA PRO A 104 6.62 1.48 -6.08
C PRO A 104 6.36 2.83 -5.39
N VAL A 105 5.10 3.15 -5.15
CA VAL A 105 4.68 4.30 -4.36
C VAL A 105 4.74 3.89 -2.89
N SER A 106 5.77 4.39 -2.22
CA SER A 106 6.04 4.07 -0.83
C SER A 106 5.04 4.76 0.11
N ARG A 107 4.59 4.03 1.12
CA ARG A 107 3.87 4.60 2.28
C ARG A 107 4.72 5.57 3.12
N PHE A 108 6.04 5.55 2.92
CA PHE A 108 6.99 6.43 3.59
C PHE A 108 7.25 7.74 2.84
N SER A 109 6.54 8.01 1.73
CA SER A 109 6.61 9.33 1.10
C SER A 109 6.19 10.44 2.05
N ASN A 110 5.31 10.12 3.02
CA ASN A 110 4.91 11.01 4.10
C ASN A 110 5.31 10.35 5.42
N VAL A 111 6.04 11.09 6.27
CA VAL A 111 6.51 10.59 7.57
C VAL A 111 5.30 10.40 8.48
N LYS A 112 5.14 9.19 9.03
CA LYS A 112 4.06 8.88 9.97
C LYS A 112 4.36 9.43 11.36
N SER A 113 3.32 9.57 12.17
CA SER A 113 3.48 10.01 13.56
C SER A 113 4.42 9.06 14.32
N LEU A 114 5.16 9.59 15.30
CA LEU A 114 5.99 8.77 16.19
C LEU A 114 5.16 7.67 16.87
N GLN A 115 3.91 7.97 17.24
CA GLN A 115 2.98 7.02 17.83
C GLN A 115 2.75 5.79 16.93
N HIS A 116 2.58 6.00 15.62
CA HIS A 116 2.38 4.91 14.66
C HIS A 116 3.65 4.14 14.36
N LEU A 117 4.80 4.82 14.30
CA LEU A 117 6.09 4.16 14.17
C LEU A 117 6.35 3.25 15.38
N CYS A 118 6.06 3.72 16.60
CA CYS A 118 6.12 2.91 17.82
C CYS A 118 5.15 1.72 17.76
N ARG A 119 3.89 1.93 17.37
CA ARG A 119 2.92 0.83 17.20
C ARG A 119 3.42 -0.21 16.20
N PHE A 120 3.94 0.21 15.07
CA PHE A 120 4.50 -0.68 14.06
C PHE A 120 5.65 -1.51 14.65
N ARG A 121 6.57 -0.85 15.37
CA ARG A 121 7.70 -1.54 16.01
C ARG A 121 7.26 -2.55 17.06
N ILE A 122 6.28 -2.21 17.90
CA ILE A 122 5.74 -3.13 18.92
C ILE A 122 5.13 -4.37 18.26
N ARG A 123 4.31 -4.20 17.21
CA ARG A 123 3.67 -5.33 16.50
C ARG A 123 4.66 -6.25 15.77
N GLN A 124 5.88 -5.79 15.48
CA GLN A 124 6.95 -6.64 14.95
C GLN A 124 7.61 -7.51 16.03
N LEU A 125 7.62 -7.06 17.27
CA LEU A 125 8.30 -7.73 18.39
C LEU A 125 7.35 -8.60 19.21
N VAL A 126 6.07 -8.23 19.28
CA VAL A 126 5.06 -8.85 20.13
C VAL A 126 3.94 -9.42 19.28
N ARG A 127 3.65 -10.71 19.46
CA ARG A 127 2.49 -11.36 18.85
C ARG A 127 1.19 -10.71 19.31
N ILE A 128 0.19 -10.67 18.43
CA ILE A 128 -1.09 -10.00 18.70
C ILE A 128 -1.78 -10.50 19.98
N ASP A 129 -1.62 -11.79 20.27
CA ASP A 129 -2.21 -12.48 21.43
C ASP A 129 -1.60 -12.00 22.76
N HIS A 130 -0.35 -11.54 22.76
CA HIS A 130 0.37 -11.04 23.95
C HIS A 130 0.31 -9.53 24.11
N ILE A 131 -0.28 -8.80 23.16
CA ILE A 131 -0.44 -7.34 23.27
C ILE A 131 -1.21 -6.94 24.55
N PRO A 132 -2.29 -7.63 24.96
CA PRO A 132 -3.01 -7.29 26.19
C PRO A 132 -2.17 -7.34 27.47
N ASP A 133 -1.09 -8.12 27.49
CA ASP A 133 -0.25 -8.34 28.67
C ASP A 133 0.87 -7.31 28.81
N LEU A 134 0.99 -6.37 27.86
CA LEU A 134 1.99 -5.32 27.92
C LEU A 134 1.68 -4.35 29.08
N PRO A 135 2.70 -3.83 29.78
CA PRO A 135 2.54 -2.88 30.87
C PRO A 135 2.23 -1.46 30.33
N LEU A 136 1.13 -1.33 29.60
CA LEU A 136 0.68 -0.10 28.96
C LEU A 136 -0.78 0.22 29.33
N PRO A 137 -1.17 1.50 29.37
CA PRO A 137 -2.56 1.90 29.55
C PRO A 137 -3.51 1.29 28.51
N LYS A 138 -4.74 0.95 28.93
CA LYS A 138 -5.79 0.36 28.07
C LYS A 138 -6.01 1.09 26.73
N PRO A 139 -6.00 2.44 26.66
CA PRO A 139 -6.14 3.15 25.38
C PRO A 139 -5.01 2.83 24.39
N LEU A 140 -3.77 2.69 24.87
CA LEU A 140 -2.62 2.34 24.03
C LEU A 140 -2.70 0.89 23.57
N ILE A 141 -3.11 -0.03 24.45
CA ILE A 141 -3.38 -1.42 24.07
C ILE A 141 -4.42 -1.49 22.95
N SER A 142 -5.53 -0.76 23.09
CA SER A 142 -6.57 -0.67 22.06
C SER A 142 -6.03 -0.12 20.73
N TYR A 143 -5.23 0.95 20.78
CA TYR A 143 -4.60 1.53 19.60
C TYR A 143 -3.66 0.54 18.90
N ILE A 144 -2.79 -0.16 19.64
CA ILE A 144 -1.84 -1.13 19.09
C ILE A 144 -2.58 -2.31 18.44
N ARG A 145 -3.67 -2.78 19.08
CA ARG A 145 -4.52 -3.91 18.63
C ARG A 145 -5.37 -3.62 17.39
N LYS A 146 -5.52 -2.36 16.96
CA LYS A 146 -6.25 -2.04 15.71
C LYS A 146 -5.74 -2.95 14.58
N PHE A 147 -6.66 -3.58 13.85
CA PHE A 147 -6.33 -4.64 12.88
C PHE A 147 -5.44 -4.12 11.73
N TYR A 148 -5.91 -3.07 11.06
CA TYR A 148 -5.26 -2.51 9.87
C TYR A 148 -4.03 -1.65 10.19
N TYR A 149 -3.03 -1.72 9.32
CA TYR A 149 -1.84 -0.87 9.34
C TYR A 149 -2.08 0.51 8.71
N TYR A 150 -3.15 0.65 7.92
CA TYR A 150 -3.59 1.94 7.41
C TYR A 150 -4.71 2.46 8.29
N ASP A 151 -4.53 3.66 8.84
CA ASP A 151 -5.58 4.39 9.56
C ASP A 151 -5.87 5.70 8.80
N PRO A 152 -7.03 5.83 8.13
CA PRO A 152 -7.37 7.04 7.38
C PRO A 152 -7.38 8.28 8.27
N GLN A 153 -7.82 8.16 9.53
CA GLN A 153 -7.86 9.29 10.46
C GLN A 153 -6.45 9.81 10.76
N GLU A 154 -5.47 8.90 10.76
CA GLU A 154 -4.07 9.28 10.97
C GLU A 154 -3.47 9.99 9.75
N GLU A 155 -3.88 9.61 8.52
CA GLU A 155 -3.47 10.37 7.32
C GLU A 155 -4.07 11.77 7.31
N VAL A 156 -5.37 11.91 7.62
CA VAL A 156 -6.07 13.20 7.65
C VAL A 156 -5.48 14.13 8.72
N TYR A 157 -5.21 13.61 9.93
CA TYR A 157 -4.63 14.39 11.01
C TYR A 157 -3.25 14.97 10.64
N LEU A 158 -2.42 14.19 9.96
CA LEU A 158 -1.11 14.65 9.48
C LEU A 158 -1.26 15.74 8.42
N SER A 159 -2.14 15.55 7.43
CA SER A 159 -2.40 16.55 6.38
C SER A 159 -2.92 17.86 6.96
N LEU A 160 -3.80 17.81 7.98
CA LEU A 160 -4.29 19.00 8.67
C LEU A 160 -3.18 19.71 9.46
N LYS A 161 -2.32 18.95 10.14
CA LYS A 161 -1.17 19.52 10.86
C LYS A 161 -0.15 20.16 9.91
N GLU A 162 0.15 19.52 8.79
CA GLU A 162 1.01 20.06 7.74
C GLU A 162 0.43 21.37 7.18
N ALA A 163 -0.87 21.39 6.86
CA ALA A 163 -1.54 22.60 6.39
C ALA A 163 -1.51 23.73 7.42
N GLN A 164 -1.71 23.43 8.71
CA GLN A 164 -1.63 24.39 9.81
C GLN A 164 -0.20 24.93 10.02
N LEU A 165 0.82 24.08 9.85
CA LEU A 165 2.23 24.51 9.94
C LEU A 165 2.60 25.43 8.78
N ILE A 166 2.17 25.11 7.56
CA ILE A 166 2.37 25.95 6.37
C ILE A 166 1.66 27.30 6.51
N SER A 167 0.42 27.31 7.03
CA SER A 167 -0.31 28.56 7.25
C SER A 167 0.36 29.44 8.31
N LYS A 168 0.91 28.82 9.37
CA LYS A 168 1.60 29.53 10.44
C LYS A 168 2.94 30.13 9.97
N GLN A 169 3.68 29.41 9.13
CA GLN A 169 4.90 29.91 8.50
C GLN A 169 4.62 31.06 7.52
N LYS A 170 3.51 31.04 6.79
CA LYS A 170 3.11 32.17 5.93
C LYS A 170 2.77 33.43 6.72
N GLN A 171 2.14 33.29 7.89
CA GLN A 171 1.82 34.43 8.75
C GLN A 171 3.04 35.06 9.43
N GLU A 172 4.13 34.31 9.63
CA GLU A 172 5.39 34.86 10.18
C GLU A 172 6.28 35.55 9.13
N VAL A 173 6.03 35.34 7.83
CA VAL A 173 6.84 35.89 6.73
C VAL A 173 6.29 37.22 6.16
N GLU A 174 5.06 37.61 6.51
CA GLU A 174 4.54 38.96 6.25
C GLU A 174 4.69 39.83 7.51
N PRO A 175 5.80 40.56 7.69
CA PRO A 175 5.86 41.59 8.72
C PRO A 175 5.00 42.77 8.28
N SER A 176 4.24 43.29 9.24
CA SER A 176 3.39 44.47 9.17
C SER A 176 4.10 45.65 8.49
N THR A 177 3.52 46.12 7.37
CA THR A 177 3.63 47.54 6.97
C THR A 177 2.86 48.42 7.93
#